data_AF-A0A3R6XFE9-F1
#
_entry.id   AF-A0A3R6XFE9-F1
#
_cell.length_a   1.000
_cell.length_b   1.000
_cell.length_c   1.000
_cell.angle_alpha   90.00
_cell.angle_beta   90.00
_cell.angle_gamma   90.00
#
_symmetry.space_group_name_H-M   'P 1'
#
loop_
_entity.id
_entity.type
_entity.pdbx_description
1 polymer ?
#
loop_
_entity_poly.entity_id
_entity_poly.type
_entity_poly.pdbx_seq_one_letter_code
_entity_poly.pdbx_strand_id
1 'polypeptide(L)'
;MQEIPCKDYVVQVGHGLLASVPSQLLQLLPNITSFIVVSDSNVAPLYAQTLLQGFKRRAELYVIPAGEASKNRRMKDAIEDFMLEKRMHRDCCVVALGGGVVGDLAGFVASTYMRGVPFVQIPTSLLACVDSSIGGKTGIDVEAGKNLVGAFHQPKRVFVDLDLLSTLPKRELINGMAEIIKAGAIYSDALFSMLESNVDAILALKQDVVLSMVAASIAIKTTVVDQDEKEHKNSGGVKKLILLTSIGKVHSNPFTVAVEDSRIAHVLEPQVLVVPPSEPISGTVNVPGSKSISNRVLLLAALGAGTCRISGLLHSDDTQVMMDVLQYLGAQFSWEDDGDVLVVVGTAGKFPPSVPSHWYLSNAGTAARFLTTVATLAGSKVHLTGNARMQERPISDLVDALVANGCAIEYGNRKGCPPLEISPTGLPGGVLHLAGKVSSQYVSSVLLSAPYADAPLELQLAEDNPTSFPYIQMTTQLMALFGIHVQTLGPPRGSLKAIEIDMETMTDAFMTLAVLAAAATGRTKITGIANQRVKECNRIAVM
;
A
#
# COMPACT_ATOMS: atom_id res chain seq x y z
N MET A 1 -27.69 6.62 10.91
CA MET A 1 -28.39 5.33 10.74
C MET A 1 -28.75 5.18 9.26
N GLN A 2 -28.49 4.02 8.66
CA GLN A 2 -28.86 3.68 7.29
C GLN A 2 -29.56 2.32 7.28
N GLU A 3 -30.53 2.13 6.40
CA GLU A 3 -31.17 0.84 6.14
C GLU A 3 -30.78 0.38 4.74
N ILE A 4 -30.14 -0.78 4.66
CA ILE A 4 -29.67 -1.37 3.41
C ILE A 4 -30.55 -2.59 3.12
N PRO A 5 -31.39 -2.55 2.08
CA PRO A 5 -32.27 -3.67 1.75
C PRO A 5 -31.45 -4.85 1.21
N CYS A 6 -31.80 -6.05 1.68
CA CYS A 6 -31.51 -7.32 1.01
C CYS A 6 -32.84 -7.85 0.46
N LYS A 7 -32.79 -8.89 -0.39
CA LYS A 7 -34.01 -9.52 -0.93
C LYS A 7 -35.10 -9.85 0.10
N ASP A 8 -34.72 -10.44 1.25
CA ASP A 8 -35.67 -10.98 2.25
C ASP A 8 -35.67 -10.27 3.62
N TYR A 9 -34.74 -9.34 3.85
CA TYR A 9 -34.56 -8.65 5.13
C TYR A 9 -33.82 -7.32 4.95
N VAL A 10 -33.70 -6.56 6.03
CA VAL A 10 -32.99 -5.27 6.06
C VAL A 10 -31.78 -5.37 6.97
N VAL A 11 -30.66 -4.80 6.53
CA VAL A 11 -29.49 -4.53 7.38
C VAL A 11 -29.60 -3.09 7.87
N GLN A 12 -29.74 -2.91 9.18
CA GLN A 12 -29.75 -1.59 9.81
C GLN A 12 -28.35 -1.30 10.35
N VAL A 13 -27.70 -0.26 9.85
CA VAL A 13 -26.34 0.14 10.24
C VAL A 13 -26.33 1.52 10.89
N GLY A 14 -25.63 1.68 12.01
CA GLY A 14 -25.56 2.94 12.73
C GLY A 14 -24.86 2.81 14.08
N HIS A 15 -25.16 3.76 14.96
CA HIS A 15 -24.61 3.85 16.32
C HIS A 15 -25.76 3.76 17.33
N GLY A 16 -25.48 3.22 18.51
CA GLY A 16 -26.43 3.09 19.63
C GLY A 16 -27.65 2.21 19.32
N LEU A 17 -27.55 1.29 18.35
CA LEU A 17 -28.68 0.44 17.95
C LEU A 17 -29.03 -0.62 18.99
N LEU A 18 -28.04 -1.16 19.73
CA LEU A 18 -28.20 -2.31 20.63
C LEU A 18 -29.36 -2.13 21.62
N ALA A 19 -29.48 -0.94 22.22
CA ALA A 19 -30.52 -0.62 23.19
C ALA A 19 -31.95 -0.59 22.57
N SER A 20 -32.04 -0.32 21.27
CA SER A 20 -33.32 -0.28 20.55
C SER A 20 -33.74 -1.64 19.99
N VAL A 21 -32.82 -2.63 19.91
CA VAL A 21 -33.10 -3.94 19.32
C VAL A 21 -34.32 -4.62 19.96
N PRO A 22 -34.48 -4.69 21.30
CA PRO A 22 -35.62 -5.37 21.89
C PRO A 22 -36.99 -4.79 21.50
N SER A 23 -37.11 -3.46 21.43
CA SER A 23 -38.37 -2.81 21.03
C SER A 23 -38.66 -3.00 19.54
N GLN A 24 -37.63 -2.91 18.70
CA GLN A 24 -37.75 -3.16 17.26
C GLN A 24 -38.13 -4.62 16.97
N LEU A 25 -37.57 -5.60 17.70
CA LEU A 25 -37.92 -7.01 17.53
C LEU A 25 -39.36 -7.31 17.91
N LEU A 26 -39.89 -6.69 18.96
CA LEU A 26 -41.30 -6.84 19.33
C LEU A 26 -42.25 -6.28 18.26
N GLN A 27 -41.84 -5.23 17.55
CA GLN A 27 -42.59 -4.68 16.42
C GLN A 27 -42.48 -5.57 15.18
N LEU A 28 -41.27 -6.05 14.87
CA LEU A 28 -40.99 -6.90 13.71
C LEU A 28 -41.63 -8.29 13.84
N LEU A 29 -41.67 -8.84 15.06
CA LEU A 29 -42.11 -10.20 15.36
C LEU A 29 -43.14 -10.20 16.50
N PRO A 30 -44.36 -9.67 16.26
CA PRO A 30 -45.35 -9.43 17.32
C PRO A 30 -45.86 -10.70 18.00
N ASN A 31 -45.75 -11.86 17.35
CA ASN A 31 -46.23 -13.16 17.86
C ASN A 31 -45.19 -13.92 18.68
N ILE A 32 -43.95 -13.43 18.82
CA ILE A 32 -42.88 -14.14 19.52
C ILE A 32 -43.00 -14.02 21.03
N THR A 33 -43.17 -15.11 21.76
CA THR A 33 -43.38 -15.08 23.21
C THR A 33 -42.07 -15.12 24.00
N SER A 34 -40.98 -15.57 23.39
CA SER A 34 -39.68 -15.72 24.06
C SER A 34 -38.48 -15.49 23.15
N PHE A 35 -37.37 -15.04 23.74
CA PHE A 35 -36.10 -14.80 23.05
C PHE A 35 -34.99 -15.63 23.67
N ILE A 36 -34.07 -16.14 22.83
CA ILE A 36 -32.82 -16.75 23.29
C ILE A 36 -31.66 -15.94 22.72
N VAL A 37 -30.93 -15.26 23.59
CA VAL A 37 -29.70 -14.58 23.23
C VAL A 37 -28.58 -15.62 23.29
N VAL A 38 -27.95 -15.88 22.14
CA VAL A 38 -26.75 -16.72 22.06
C VAL A 38 -25.57 -15.79 21.86
N SER A 39 -24.56 -15.90 22.73
CA SER A 39 -23.35 -15.10 22.69
C SER A 39 -22.15 -15.91 23.16
N ASP A 40 -20.94 -15.36 23.04
CA ASP A 40 -19.72 -16.02 23.52
C ASP A 40 -19.21 -15.44 24.85
N SER A 41 -18.25 -16.14 25.45
CA SER A 41 -17.67 -15.79 26.75
C SER A 41 -17.01 -14.41 26.82
N ASN A 42 -16.67 -13.80 25.68
CA ASN A 42 -16.06 -12.47 25.62
C ASN A 42 -17.11 -11.38 25.39
N VAL A 43 -18.09 -11.63 24.53
CA VAL A 43 -19.12 -10.67 24.11
C VAL A 43 -20.26 -10.58 25.12
N ALA A 44 -20.68 -11.71 25.70
CA ALA A 44 -21.84 -11.75 26.59
C ALA A 44 -21.70 -10.81 27.80
N PRO A 45 -20.55 -10.77 28.52
CA PRO A 45 -20.38 -9.88 29.68
C PRO A 45 -20.45 -8.39 29.32
N LEU A 46 -20.16 -8.02 28.06
CA LEU A 46 -20.14 -6.64 27.61
C LEU A 46 -21.54 -6.14 27.21
N TYR A 47 -22.33 -6.99 26.53
CA TYR A 47 -23.48 -6.51 25.76
C TYR A 47 -24.79 -7.26 25.99
N ALA A 48 -24.75 -8.51 26.48
CA ALA A 48 -25.97 -9.31 26.61
C ALA A 48 -26.97 -8.68 27.60
N GLN A 49 -26.46 -8.09 28.68
CA GLN A 49 -27.30 -7.50 29.73
C GLN A 49 -28.18 -6.35 29.20
N THR A 50 -27.65 -5.53 28.28
CA THR A 50 -28.39 -4.44 27.64
C THR A 50 -29.61 -4.96 26.90
N LEU A 51 -29.49 -6.09 26.19
CA LEU A 51 -30.61 -6.73 25.50
C LEU A 51 -31.61 -7.32 26.49
N LEU A 52 -31.12 -8.10 27.47
CA LEU A 52 -31.96 -8.77 28.45
C LEU A 52 -32.83 -7.77 29.23
N GLN A 53 -32.28 -6.61 29.60
CA GLN A 53 -33.03 -5.55 30.29
C GLN A 53 -34.06 -4.86 29.39
N GLY A 54 -33.82 -4.78 28.08
CA GLY A 54 -34.75 -4.17 27.14
C GLY A 54 -35.91 -5.08 26.72
N PHE A 55 -35.77 -6.40 26.83
CA PHE A 55 -36.82 -7.34 26.47
C PHE A 55 -37.99 -7.30 27.48
N LYS A 56 -39.19 -7.01 26.97
CA LYS A 56 -40.44 -7.04 27.75
C LYS A 56 -41.09 -8.43 27.83
N ARG A 57 -40.58 -9.39 27.06
CA ARG A 57 -41.00 -10.79 27.05
C ARG A 57 -39.87 -11.64 27.60
N ARG A 58 -40.15 -12.92 27.88
CA ARG A 58 -39.15 -13.85 28.41
C ARG A 58 -37.91 -13.88 27.51
N ALA A 59 -36.74 -13.63 28.08
CA ALA A 59 -35.46 -13.72 27.39
C ALA A 59 -34.49 -14.56 28.21
N GLU A 60 -33.88 -15.55 27.58
CA GLU A 60 -32.83 -16.38 28.19
C GLU A 60 -31.50 -16.06 27.50
N LEU A 61 -30.38 -16.29 28.19
CA LEU A 61 -29.03 -16.14 27.65
C LEU A 61 -28.34 -17.49 27.69
N TYR A 62 -27.71 -17.86 26.57
CA TYR A 62 -26.78 -18.99 26.49
C TYR A 62 -25.41 -18.49 26.03
N VAL A 63 -24.37 -18.85 26.80
CA VAL A 63 -23.00 -18.40 26.56
C VAL A 63 -22.14 -19.59 26.13
N ILE A 64 -21.58 -19.51 24.93
CA ILE A 64 -20.62 -20.48 24.41
C ILE A 64 -19.18 -20.04 24.71
N PRO A 65 -18.19 -20.95 24.75
CA PRO A 65 -16.79 -20.56 24.73
C PRO A 65 -16.45 -19.75 23.47
N ALA A 66 -15.63 -18.71 23.57
CA ALA A 66 -15.22 -17.92 22.41
C ALA A 66 -14.29 -18.71 21.46
N GLY A 67 -14.42 -18.45 20.15
CA GLY A 67 -13.53 -18.96 19.11
C GLY A 67 -14.11 -20.09 18.26
N GLU A 68 -13.45 -20.38 17.13
CA GLU A 68 -13.91 -21.32 16.09
C GLU A 68 -14.21 -22.72 16.62
N ALA A 69 -13.50 -23.17 17.67
CA ALA A 69 -13.69 -24.48 18.27
C ALA A 69 -15.13 -24.73 18.77
N SER A 70 -15.90 -23.68 19.09
CA SER A 70 -17.31 -23.79 19.50
C SER A 70 -18.26 -24.06 18.33
N LYS A 71 -17.80 -23.89 17.09
CA LYS A 71 -18.61 -24.04 15.89
C LYS A 71 -18.69 -25.51 15.47
N ASN A 72 -19.31 -26.34 16.31
CA ASN A 72 -19.33 -27.79 16.14
C ASN A 72 -20.69 -28.40 16.53
N ARG A 73 -20.87 -29.70 16.25
CA ARG A 73 -22.11 -30.45 16.55
C ARG A 73 -22.50 -30.41 18.03
N ARG A 74 -21.55 -30.67 18.93
CA ARG A 74 -21.81 -30.72 20.38
C ARG A 74 -22.34 -29.40 20.92
N MET A 75 -21.81 -28.28 20.44
CA MET A 75 -22.28 -26.97 20.88
C MET A 75 -23.67 -26.66 20.35
N LYS A 76 -23.96 -27.04 19.10
CA LYS A 76 -25.32 -26.95 18.55
C LYS A 76 -26.31 -27.74 19.40
N ASP A 77 -25.99 -29.01 19.68
CA ASP A 77 -26.83 -29.89 20.49
C ASP A 77 -27.09 -29.28 21.87
N ALA A 78 -26.06 -28.75 22.54
CA ALA A 78 -26.18 -28.14 23.86
C ALA A 78 -27.05 -26.88 23.91
N ILE A 79 -27.05 -26.05 22.85
CA ILE A 79 -27.94 -24.89 22.74
C ILE A 79 -29.39 -25.36 22.55
N GLU A 80 -29.61 -26.35 21.69
CA GLU A 80 -30.95 -26.90 21.42
C GLU A 80 -31.56 -27.56 22.65
N ASP A 81 -30.78 -28.37 23.37
CA ASP A 81 -31.19 -29.00 24.63
C ASP A 81 -31.55 -27.95 25.68
N PHE A 82 -30.75 -26.89 25.82
CA PHE A 82 -31.07 -25.78 26.72
C PHE A 82 -32.39 -25.09 26.34
N MET A 83 -32.64 -24.84 25.05
CA MET A 83 -33.92 -24.26 24.60
C MET A 83 -35.11 -25.17 24.92
N LEU A 84 -34.95 -26.49 24.79
CA LEU A 84 -35.98 -27.48 25.15
C LEU A 84 -36.22 -27.55 26.65
N GLU A 85 -35.16 -27.57 27.47
CA GLU A 85 -35.23 -27.53 28.94
C GLU A 85 -35.97 -26.29 29.43
N LYS A 86 -35.71 -25.15 28.77
CA LYS A 86 -36.40 -23.89 29.02
C LYS A 86 -37.82 -23.85 28.46
N ARG A 87 -38.30 -24.89 27.79
CA ARG A 87 -39.63 -24.99 27.18
C ARG A 87 -39.90 -23.87 26.17
N MET A 88 -38.92 -23.55 25.35
CA MET A 88 -39.09 -22.59 24.26
C MET A 88 -39.77 -23.29 23.08
N HIS A 89 -40.95 -22.82 22.68
CA HIS A 89 -41.71 -23.38 21.56
C HIS A 89 -41.37 -22.67 20.25
N ARG A 90 -42.12 -22.94 19.17
CA ARG A 90 -41.85 -22.41 17.82
C ARG A 90 -42.06 -20.90 17.70
N ASP A 91 -42.73 -20.31 18.67
CA ASP A 91 -42.91 -18.88 18.87
C ASP A 91 -41.74 -18.22 19.63
N CYS A 92 -40.54 -18.82 19.59
CA CYS A 92 -39.30 -18.20 20.04
C CYS A 92 -38.52 -17.54 18.90
N CYS A 93 -37.66 -16.58 19.25
CA CYS A 93 -36.70 -15.97 18.33
C CYS A 93 -35.27 -16.13 18.85
N VAL A 94 -34.36 -16.58 17.99
CA VAL A 94 -32.94 -16.67 18.29
C VAL A 94 -32.26 -15.33 18.00
N VAL A 95 -31.52 -14.80 18.96
CA VAL A 95 -30.79 -13.54 18.85
C VAL A 95 -29.30 -13.85 18.91
N ALA A 96 -28.63 -13.80 17.76
CA ALA A 96 -27.19 -14.04 17.68
C ALA A 96 -26.44 -12.74 18.01
N LEU A 97 -25.80 -12.68 19.18
CA LEU A 97 -25.00 -11.54 19.64
C LEU A 97 -23.52 -11.93 19.66
N GLY A 98 -22.77 -11.62 18.61
CA GLY A 98 -21.36 -11.99 18.53
C GLY A 98 -20.74 -11.81 17.14
N GLY A 99 -19.55 -12.38 16.96
CA GLY A 99 -18.89 -12.46 15.65
C GLY A 99 -19.46 -13.58 14.77
N GLY A 100 -18.75 -13.90 13.68
CA GLY A 100 -19.22 -14.89 12.70
C GLY A 100 -19.44 -16.30 13.26
N VAL A 101 -18.65 -16.72 14.24
CA VAL A 101 -18.84 -18.02 14.93
C VAL A 101 -20.21 -18.12 15.61
N VAL A 102 -20.58 -17.09 16.38
CA VAL A 102 -21.88 -17.03 17.07
C VAL A 102 -22.99 -16.94 16.03
N GLY A 103 -22.81 -16.09 15.02
CA GLY A 103 -23.78 -15.90 13.94
C GLY A 103 -24.10 -17.18 13.19
N ASP A 104 -23.09 -17.95 12.78
CA ASP A 104 -23.25 -19.19 12.02
C ASP A 104 -23.88 -20.28 12.87
N LEU A 105 -23.40 -20.45 14.11
CA LEU A 105 -23.90 -21.48 15.02
C LEU A 105 -25.34 -21.21 15.45
N ALA A 106 -25.64 -19.99 15.92
CA ALA A 106 -26.98 -19.61 16.36
C ALA A 106 -27.96 -19.59 15.18
N GLY A 107 -27.53 -19.17 14.00
CA GLY A 107 -28.32 -19.26 12.78
C GLY A 107 -28.67 -20.70 12.41
N PHE A 108 -27.72 -21.64 12.57
CA PHE A 108 -27.95 -23.06 12.26
C PHE A 108 -28.80 -23.77 13.30
N VAL A 109 -28.69 -23.39 14.58
CA VAL A 109 -29.66 -23.75 15.61
C VAL A 109 -31.05 -23.25 15.19
N ALA A 110 -31.19 -21.97 14.83
CA ALA A 110 -32.47 -21.41 14.44
C ALA A 110 -33.09 -22.07 13.20
N SER A 111 -32.28 -22.51 12.24
CA SER A 111 -32.76 -23.15 11.01
C SER A 111 -33.29 -24.57 11.24
N THR A 112 -32.88 -25.24 12.33
CA THR A 112 -33.20 -26.65 12.60
C THR A 112 -34.09 -26.86 13.81
N TYR A 113 -34.01 -25.99 14.83
CA TYR A 113 -34.85 -26.03 16.00
C TYR A 113 -36.33 -25.95 15.61
N MET A 114 -37.10 -26.97 15.98
CA MET A 114 -38.52 -27.15 15.57
C MET A 114 -38.77 -26.97 14.06
N ARG A 115 -37.82 -27.38 13.22
CA ARG A 115 -37.83 -27.22 11.74
C ARG A 115 -37.85 -25.76 11.30
N GLY A 116 -37.22 -24.88 12.06
CA GLY A 116 -37.05 -23.48 11.74
C GLY A 116 -37.86 -22.57 12.65
N VAL A 117 -37.15 -21.63 13.27
CA VAL A 117 -37.64 -20.49 14.04
C VAL A 117 -37.01 -19.20 13.51
N PRO A 118 -37.63 -18.02 13.70
CA PRO A 118 -37.02 -16.76 13.31
C PRO A 118 -35.74 -16.50 14.11
N PHE A 119 -34.79 -15.82 13.47
CA PHE A 119 -33.60 -15.32 14.15
C PHE A 119 -33.18 -13.96 13.62
N VAL A 120 -32.36 -13.26 14.38
CA VAL A 120 -31.70 -12.00 13.99
C VAL A 120 -30.22 -12.03 14.32
N GLN A 121 -29.46 -11.20 13.61
CA GLN A 121 -28.02 -11.03 13.82
C GLN A 121 -27.73 -9.67 14.46
N ILE A 122 -26.86 -9.67 15.46
CA ILE A 122 -26.26 -8.47 16.06
C ILE A 122 -24.74 -8.68 16.02
N PRO A 123 -24.11 -8.41 14.86
CA PRO A 123 -22.68 -8.63 14.68
C PRO A 123 -21.84 -7.71 15.57
N THR A 124 -20.84 -8.26 16.24
CA THR A 124 -19.93 -7.51 17.13
C THR A 124 -18.48 -7.47 16.65
N SER A 125 -18.16 -8.20 15.58
CA SER A 125 -16.86 -8.14 14.89
C SER A 125 -17.02 -7.47 13.54
N LEU A 126 -16.02 -6.71 13.09
CA LEU A 126 -16.07 -6.05 11.78
C LEU A 126 -16.33 -7.04 10.63
N LEU A 127 -15.71 -8.22 10.66
CA LEU A 127 -15.95 -9.29 9.68
C LEU A 127 -17.44 -9.67 9.61
N ALA A 128 -18.07 -9.86 10.76
CA ALA A 128 -19.48 -10.20 10.81
C ALA A 128 -20.36 -9.06 10.29
N CYS A 129 -20.04 -7.81 10.63
CA CYS A 129 -20.78 -6.63 10.18
C CYS A 129 -20.89 -6.51 8.65
N VAL A 130 -19.86 -6.96 7.92
CA VAL A 130 -19.73 -6.74 6.47
C VAL A 130 -19.85 -8.01 5.62
N ASP A 131 -19.73 -9.19 6.22
CA ASP A 131 -19.70 -10.45 5.47
C ASP A 131 -20.57 -11.54 6.12
N SER A 132 -20.19 -12.08 7.29
CA SER A 132 -20.80 -13.33 7.78
C SER A 132 -22.24 -13.20 8.26
N SER A 133 -22.68 -12.02 8.73
CA SER A 133 -24.09 -11.84 9.12
C SER A 133 -25.04 -11.67 7.94
N ILE A 134 -24.51 -11.62 6.70
CA ILE A 134 -25.25 -11.28 5.48
C ILE A 134 -25.26 -12.47 4.53
N GLY A 135 -26.47 -12.84 4.09
CA GLY A 135 -26.72 -13.89 3.09
C GLY A 135 -27.21 -15.21 3.65
N GLY A 136 -27.43 -15.30 4.97
CA GLY A 136 -28.14 -16.43 5.59
C GLY A 136 -27.37 -17.75 5.57
N LYS A 137 -26.06 -17.71 5.28
CA LYS A 137 -25.19 -18.89 5.39
C LYS A 137 -24.95 -19.18 6.86
N THR A 138 -25.42 -20.34 7.31
CA THR A 138 -25.28 -20.78 8.70
C THR A 138 -24.71 -22.19 8.70
N GLY A 139 -23.90 -22.54 9.70
CA GLY A 139 -23.32 -23.87 9.73
C GLY A 139 -22.29 -24.09 10.82
N ILE A 140 -21.74 -25.30 10.78
CA ILE A 140 -20.75 -25.80 11.71
C ILE A 140 -19.58 -26.46 10.98
N ASP A 141 -18.45 -26.49 11.67
CA ASP A 141 -17.25 -27.20 11.25
C ASP A 141 -17.36 -28.68 11.64
N VAL A 142 -16.73 -29.51 10.82
CA VAL A 142 -16.55 -30.95 11.06
C VAL A 142 -15.09 -31.30 10.79
N GLU A 143 -14.66 -32.50 11.18
CA GLU A 143 -13.26 -32.93 11.01
C GLU A 143 -12.77 -32.82 9.55
N ALA A 144 -13.66 -33.05 8.58
CA ALA A 144 -13.35 -32.95 7.15
C ALA A 144 -13.13 -31.50 6.66
N GLY A 145 -13.54 -30.48 7.43
CA GLY A 145 -13.35 -29.08 7.06
C GLY A 145 -14.37 -28.11 7.64
N LYS A 146 -14.17 -26.84 7.29
CA LYS A 146 -14.98 -25.71 7.77
C LYS A 146 -16.30 -25.58 7.02
N ASN A 147 -17.37 -25.19 7.72
CA ASN A 147 -18.67 -24.86 7.14
C ASN A 147 -19.32 -25.95 6.28
N LEU A 148 -18.92 -27.22 6.41
CA LEU A 148 -19.39 -28.28 5.52
C LEU A 148 -20.81 -28.77 5.85
N VAL A 149 -21.31 -28.48 7.05
CA VAL A 149 -22.66 -28.86 7.48
C VAL A 149 -23.39 -27.61 7.94
N GLY A 150 -24.52 -27.30 7.30
CA GLY A 150 -25.22 -26.05 7.57
C GLY A 150 -26.54 -25.93 6.82
N ALA A 151 -27.10 -24.72 6.83
CA ALA A 151 -28.31 -24.36 6.13
C ALA A 151 -28.25 -22.91 5.63
N PHE A 152 -28.94 -22.65 4.52
CA PHE A 152 -29.30 -21.30 4.12
C PHE A 152 -30.59 -20.92 4.88
N HIS A 153 -30.47 -20.01 5.85
CA HIS A 153 -31.58 -19.53 6.69
C HIS A 153 -31.44 -18.02 6.84
N GLN A 154 -32.34 -17.25 6.22
CA GLN A 154 -32.24 -15.79 6.20
C GLN A 154 -32.66 -15.19 7.56
N PRO A 155 -31.89 -14.25 8.12
CA PRO A 155 -32.29 -13.54 9.34
C PRO A 155 -33.51 -12.67 9.05
N LYS A 156 -34.29 -12.35 10.09
CA LYS A 156 -35.39 -11.39 9.99
C LYS A 156 -34.90 -9.94 9.97
N ARG A 157 -33.73 -9.69 10.54
CA ARG A 157 -33.02 -8.41 10.54
C ARG A 157 -31.56 -8.60 10.95
N VAL A 158 -30.69 -7.72 10.48
CA VAL A 158 -29.30 -7.60 10.92
C VAL A 158 -29.11 -6.20 11.51
N PHE A 159 -28.63 -6.12 12.75
CA PHE A 159 -28.41 -4.86 13.46
C PHE A 159 -26.92 -4.60 13.63
N VAL A 160 -26.34 -3.80 12.73
CA VAL A 160 -24.92 -3.42 12.74
C VAL A 160 -24.75 -2.16 13.57
N ASP A 161 -24.52 -2.36 14.87
CA ASP A 161 -24.17 -1.29 15.81
C ASP A 161 -22.66 -1.07 15.85
N LEU A 162 -22.20 0.03 15.25
CA LEU A 162 -20.79 0.35 15.10
C LEU A 162 -20.13 0.72 16.43
N ASP A 163 -20.90 1.09 17.46
CA ASP A 163 -20.35 1.36 18.80
C ASP A 163 -19.78 0.10 19.45
N LEU A 164 -20.23 -1.09 19.03
CA LEU A 164 -19.72 -2.37 19.55
C LEU A 164 -18.29 -2.65 19.09
N LEU A 165 -17.82 -2.02 18.01
CA LEU A 165 -16.45 -2.16 17.53
C LEU A 165 -15.43 -1.51 18.47
N SER A 166 -15.86 -0.63 19.39
CA SER A 166 -14.98 0.06 20.35
C SER A 166 -14.27 -0.89 21.33
N THR A 167 -14.85 -2.06 21.60
CA THR A 167 -14.24 -3.09 22.47
C THR A 167 -13.56 -4.21 21.67
N LEU A 168 -13.63 -4.17 20.34
CA LEU A 168 -13.07 -5.19 19.48
C LEU A 168 -11.54 -5.13 19.50
N PRO A 169 -10.83 -6.25 19.73
CA PRO A 169 -9.37 -6.25 19.66
C PRO A 169 -8.87 -5.80 18.29
N LYS A 170 -7.79 -5.01 18.25
CA LYS A 170 -7.20 -4.48 17.00
C LYS A 170 -6.94 -5.56 15.94
N ARG A 171 -6.53 -6.76 16.38
CA ARG A 171 -6.33 -7.91 15.47
C ARG A 171 -7.61 -8.32 14.75
N GLU A 172 -8.75 -8.33 15.44
CA GLU A 172 -10.04 -8.70 14.86
C GLU A 172 -10.63 -7.58 14.00
N LEU A 173 -10.31 -6.32 14.30
CA LEU A 173 -10.58 -5.21 13.40
C LEU A 173 -9.84 -5.40 12.06
N ILE A 174 -8.53 -5.66 12.12
CA ILE A 174 -7.70 -5.91 10.92
C ILE A 174 -8.18 -7.16 10.17
N ASN A 175 -8.59 -8.20 10.87
CA ASN A 175 -9.18 -9.40 10.27
C ASN A 175 -10.44 -9.06 9.44
N GLY A 176 -11.35 -8.24 9.98
CA GLY A 176 -12.53 -7.79 9.24
C GLY A 176 -12.22 -6.86 8.07
N MET A 177 -11.14 -6.07 8.15
CA MET A 177 -10.72 -5.21 7.03
C MET A 177 -10.39 -6.01 5.76
N ALA A 178 -9.93 -7.26 5.89
CA ALA A 178 -9.66 -8.11 4.73
C ALA A 178 -10.91 -8.29 3.84
N GLU A 179 -12.10 -8.42 4.44
CA GLU A 179 -13.34 -8.59 3.69
C GLU A 179 -13.82 -7.30 3.01
N ILE A 180 -13.56 -6.13 3.64
CA ILE A 180 -13.88 -4.82 3.06
C ILE A 180 -12.92 -4.50 1.90
N ILE A 181 -11.61 -4.77 2.08
CA ILE A 181 -10.61 -4.65 1.02
C ILE A 181 -10.98 -5.56 -0.15
N LYS A 182 -11.36 -6.82 0.13
CA LYS A 182 -11.87 -7.75 -0.89
C LYS A 182 -13.02 -7.10 -1.65
N ALA A 183 -14.05 -6.59 -0.98
CA ALA A 183 -15.21 -5.96 -1.61
C ALA A 183 -14.82 -4.78 -2.52
N GLY A 184 -13.92 -3.89 -2.07
CA GLY A 184 -13.38 -2.81 -2.89
C GLY A 184 -12.63 -3.34 -4.12
N ALA A 185 -11.72 -4.30 -3.91
CA ALA A 185 -10.89 -4.86 -4.99
C ALA A 185 -11.72 -5.51 -6.10
N ILE A 186 -12.84 -6.17 -5.77
CA ILE A 186 -13.65 -6.90 -6.76
C ILE A 186 -14.80 -6.08 -7.37
N TYR A 187 -15.30 -5.03 -6.70
CA TYR A 187 -16.54 -4.34 -7.10
C TYR A 187 -16.48 -2.81 -7.07
N SER A 188 -15.53 -2.17 -6.39
CA SER A 188 -15.53 -0.71 -6.25
C SER A 188 -14.13 -0.11 -6.05
N ASP A 189 -13.63 0.51 -7.11
CA ASP A 189 -12.44 1.36 -7.10
C ASP A 189 -12.56 2.54 -6.11
N ALA A 190 -13.76 3.12 -5.99
CA ALA A 190 -14.06 4.20 -5.07
C ALA A 190 -13.96 3.74 -3.60
N LEU A 191 -14.49 2.56 -3.26
CA LEU A 191 -14.31 1.99 -1.93
C LEU A 191 -12.83 1.70 -1.69
N PHE A 192 -12.12 1.09 -2.64
CA PHE A 192 -10.70 0.78 -2.51
C PHE A 192 -9.86 2.03 -2.24
N SER A 193 -10.06 3.09 -3.03
CA SER A 193 -9.38 4.39 -2.87
C SER A 193 -9.70 5.07 -1.53
N MET A 194 -10.95 4.92 -1.05
CA MET A 194 -11.35 5.41 0.28
C MET A 194 -10.59 4.69 1.40
N LEU A 195 -10.40 3.37 1.30
CA LEU A 195 -9.64 2.59 2.29
C LEU A 195 -8.18 3.05 2.34
N GLU A 196 -7.53 3.23 1.18
CA GLU A 196 -6.15 3.70 1.09
C GLU A 196 -5.97 5.09 1.70
N SER A 197 -6.91 6.00 1.45
CA SER A 197 -6.84 7.39 1.92
C SER A 197 -7.18 7.58 3.41
N ASN A 198 -7.72 6.56 4.08
CA ASN A 198 -8.29 6.69 5.43
C ASN A 198 -7.75 5.68 6.46
N VAL A 199 -6.61 5.03 6.22
CA VAL A 199 -6.05 3.97 7.08
C VAL A 199 -6.04 4.37 8.57
N ASP A 200 -5.50 5.53 8.91
CA ASP A 200 -5.41 5.98 10.31
C ASP A 200 -6.79 6.27 10.91
N ALA A 201 -7.69 6.89 10.14
CA ALA A 201 -9.05 7.19 10.59
C ALA A 201 -9.86 5.91 10.84
N ILE A 202 -9.64 4.88 10.02
CA ILE A 202 -10.24 3.55 10.17
C ILE A 202 -9.70 2.87 11.43
N LEU A 203 -8.38 2.85 11.62
CA LEU A 203 -7.75 2.25 12.81
C LEU A 203 -8.13 2.97 14.10
N ALA A 204 -8.44 4.27 14.02
CA ALA A 204 -8.95 5.08 15.12
C ALA A 204 -10.49 5.00 15.29
N LEU A 205 -11.19 4.19 14.48
CA LEU A 205 -12.64 4.04 14.48
C LEU A 205 -13.41 5.38 14.36
N LYS A 206 -12.93 6.29 13.50
CA LYS A 206 -13.64 7.56 13.24
C LYS A 206 -15.04 7.26 12.68
N GLN A 207 -16.07 7.69 13.41
CA GLN A 207 -17.47 7.28 13.18
C GLN A 207 -17.92 7.41 11.72
N ASP A 208 -17.76 8.59 11.11
CA ASP A 208 -18.20 8.83 9.73
C ASP A 208 -17.49 7.92 8.71
N VAL A 209 -16.19 7.68 8.90
CA VAL A 209 -15.38 6.85 8.00
C VAL A 209 -15.78 5.39 8.13
N VAL A 210 -15.92 4.89 9.36
CA VAL A 210 -16.33 3.52 9.64
C VAL A 210 -17.75 3.26 9.12
N LEU A 211 -18.68 4.20 9.32
CA LEU A 211 -20.04 4.09 8.80
C LEU A 211 -20.05 4.00 7.27
N SER A 212 -19.33 4.89 6.58
CA SER A 212 -19.26 4.89 5.13
C SER A 212 -18.63 3.61 4.57
N MET A 213 -17.51 3.13 5.13
CA MET A 213 -16.85 1.92 4.63
C MET A 213 -17.70 0.66 4.87
N VAL A 214 -18.34 0.55 6.05
CA VAL A 214 -19.17 -0.61 6.40
C VAL A 214 -20.43 -0.61 5.53
N ALA A 215 -21.11 0.52 5.39
CA ALA A 215 -22.30 0.62 4.55
C ALA A 215 -22.01 0.28 3.08
N ALA A 216 -20.90 0.79 2.53
CA ALA A 216 -20.47 0.48 1.17
C ALA A 216 -20.18 -1.03 0.99
N SER A 217 -19.45 -1.62 1.94
CA SER A 217 -19.15 -3.06 1.90
C SER A 217 -20.41 -3.93 1.99
N ILE A 218 -21.37 -3.55 2.85
CA ILE A 218 -22.65 -4.23 2.97
C ILE A 218 -23.41 -4.14 1.65
N ALA A 219 -23.55 -2.96 1.06
CA ALA A 219 -24.26 -2.77 -0.21
C ALA A 219 -23.66 -3.60 -1.37
N ILE A 220 -22.33 -3.75 -1.42
CA ILE A 220 -21.66 -4.63 -2.37
C ILE A 220 -22.02 -6.10 -2.07
N LYS A 221 -21.90 -6.53 -0.82
CA LYS A 221 -22.20 -7.91 -0.40
C LYS A 221 -23.64 -8.28 -0.72
N THR A 222 -24.61 -7.40 -0.47
CA THR A 222 -26.03 -7.65 -0.77
C THR A 222 -26.26 -7.82 -2.26
N THR A 223 -25.64 -6.97 -3.10
CA THR A 223 -25.70 -7.09 -4.57
C THR A 223 -25.21 -8.47 -5.04
N VAL A 224 -24.13 -9.00 -4.44
CA VAL A 224 -23.60 -10.33 -4.78
C VAL A 224 -24.55 -11.44 -4.32
N VAL A 225 -25.02 -11.38 -3.08
CA VAL A 225 -25.93 -12.38 -2.50
C VAL A 225 -27.24 -12.46 -3.30
N ASP A 226 -27.78 -11.32 -3.74
CA ASP A 226 -29.00 -11.27 -4.53
C ASP A 226 -28.83 -11.89 -5.93
N GLN A 227 -27.60 -11.89 -6.47
CA GLN A 227 -27.26 -12.47 -7.78
C GLN A 227 -26.92 -13.97 -7.72
N ASP A 228 -26.26 -14.45 -6.66
CA ASP A 228 -25.88 -15.85 -6.48
C ASP A 228 -25.96 -16.28 -5.00
N GLU A 229 -27.20 -16.49 -4.53
CA GLU A 229 -27.48 -16.88 -3.15
C GLU A 229 -26.80 -18.19 -2.74
N LYS A 230 -26.62 -19.13 -3.69
CA LYS A 230 -26.17 -20.52 -3.42
C LYS A 230 -24.69 -20.79 -3.71
N GLU A 231 -23.96 -19.82 -4.25
CA GLU A 231 -22.50 -19.87 -4.47
C GLU A 231 -22.02 -21.13 -5.22
N HIS A 232 -22.28 -21.18 -6.52
CA HIS A 232 -21.91 -22.34 -7.37
C HIS A 232 -20.46 -22.25 -7.90
N LYS A 233 -19.45 -22.43 -7.05
CA LYS A 233 -18.03 -22.24 -7.44
C LYS A 233 -17.36 -23.45 -8.10
N ASN A 234 -17.41 -24.64 -7.52
CA ASN A 234 -16.71 -25.81 -8.07
C ASN A 234 -17.70 -26.80 -8.72
N SER A 235 -17.40 -27.27 -9.93
CA SER A 235 -18.26 -28.18 -10.68
C SER A 235 -17.39 -29.16 -11.48
N GLY A 236 -17.66 -30.46 -11.39
CA GLY A 236 -17.04 -31.47 -12.26
C GLY A 236 -15.51 -31.64 -12.13
N GLY A 237 -14.94 -31.37 -10.95
CA GLY A 237 -13.48 -31.49 -10.71
C GLY A 237 -12.65 -30.29 -11.19
N VAL A 238 -13.29 -29.29 -11.78
CA VAL A 238 -12.64 -28.05 -12.24
C VAL A 238 -12.69 -27.00 -11.12
N LYS A 239 -11.52 -26.45 -10.77
CA LYS A 239 -11.40 -25.34 -9.82
C LYS A 239 -11.72 -24.03 -10.53
N LYS A 240 -12.62 -23.22 -9.97
CA LYS A 240 -12.92 -21.88 -10.49
C LYS A 240 -12.47 -20.80 -9.52
N LEU A 241 -11.82 -19.76 -10.04
CA LEU A 241 -11.28 -18.63 -9.28
C LEU A 241 -11.87 -17.31 -9.77
N ILE A 242 -11.92 -16.30 -8.90
CA ILE A 242 -12.22 -14.92 -9.29
C ILE A 242 -10.89 -14.29 -9.73
N LEU A 243 -10.84 -13.78 -10.97
CA LEU A 243 -9.67 -13.10 -11.51
C LEU A 243 -9.97 -11.61 -11.63
N LEU A 244 -9.13 -10.77 -11.05
CA LEU A 244 -9.20 -9.31 -11.20
C LEU A 244 -8.64 -8.92 -12.57
N THR A 245 -9.32 -8.00 -13.27
CA THR A 245 -8.76 -7.35 -14.47
C THR A 245 -8.12 -6.01 -14.10
N SER A 246 -8.72 -5.28 -13.17
CA SER A 246 -8.18 -4.09 -12.52
C SER A 246 -8.87 -3.92 -11.16
N ILE A 247 -8.43 -2.96 -10.35
CA ILE A 247 -9.09 -2.69 -9.06
C ILE A 247 -10.55 -2.29 -9.30
N GLY A 248 -11.45 -2.91 -8.54
CA GLY A 248 -12.90 -2.73 -8.67
C GLY A 248 -13.53 -3.51 -9.82
N LYS A 249 -12.75 -4.26 -10.60
CA LYS A 249 -13.24 -5.02 -11.76
C LYS A 249 -12.74 -6.45 -11.77
N VAL A 250 -13.67 -7.38 -11.84
CA VAL A 250 -13.40 -8.80 -12.08
C VAL A 250 -13.58 -9.12 -13.56
N HIS A 251 -12.87 -10.15 -14.03
CA HIS A 251 -13.10 -10.76 -15.32
C HIS A 251 -14.54 -11.29 -15.37
N SER A 252 -15.43 -10.57 -16.06
CA SER A 252 -16.87 -10.87 -16.03
C SER A 252 -17.26 -12.01 -16.97
N ASN A 253 -18.30 -12.73 -16.54
CA ASN A 253 -19.06 -13.81 -17.20
C ASN A 253 -18.27 -15.04 -17.72
N PRO A 254 -18.27 -16.15 -16.96
CA PRO A 254 -18.74 -16.29 -15.58
C PRO A 254 -17.88 -15.50 -14.56
N PHE A 255 -18.47 -15.06 -13.43
CA PHE A 255 -17.75 -14.38 -12.31
C PHE A 255 -16.58 -15.19 -11.74
N THR A 256 -16.59 -16.50 -11.97
CA THR A 256 -15.47 -17.39 -11.66
C THR A 256 -15.01 -18.06 -12.94
N VAL A 257 -13.71 -18.02 -13.19
CA VAL A 257 -13.07 -18.58 -14.37
C VAL A 257 -12.46 -19.93 -14.00
N ALA A 258 -12.63 -20.93 -14.85
CA ALA A 258 -11.94 -22.20 -14.70
C ALA A 258 -10.43 -21.97 -14.83
N VAL A 259 -9.66 -22.44 -13.85
CA VAL A 259 -8.19 -22.32 -13.87
C VAL A 259 -7.59 -23.71 -13.83
N GLU A 260 -6.63 -23.95 -14.73
CA GLU A 260 -5.88 -25.20 -14.75
C GLU A 260 -5.06 -25.37 -13.47
N ASP A 261 -5.00 -26.60 -12.97
CA ASP A 261 -4.22 -26.96 -11.79
C ASP A 261 -2.73 -26.62 -11.94
N SER A 262 -2.20 -26.69 -13.15
CA SER A 262 -0.82 -26.29 -13.50
C SER A 262 -0.55 -24.81 -13.17
N ARG A 263 -1.50 -23.91 -13.46
CA ARG A 263 -1.35 -22.47 -13.18
C ARG A 263 -1.49 -22.17 -11.69
N ILE A 264 -2.35 -22.91 -10.99
CA ILE A 264 -2.48 -22.80 -9.53
C ILE A 264 -1.19 -23.29 -8.87
N ALA A 265 -0.68 -24.45 -9.29
CA ALA A 265 0.59 -25.00 -8.81
C ALA A 265 1.74 -24.02 -9.07
N HIS A 266 1.82 -23.39 -10.24
CA HIS A 266 2.86 -22.40 -10.53
C HIS A 266 2.91 -21.23 -9.53
N VAL A 267 1.77 -20.83 -8.97
CA VAL A 267 1.70 -19.75 -7.96
C VAL A 267 1.98 -20.25 -6.55
N LEU A 268 1.57 -21.48 -6.22
CA LEU A 268 1.69 -22.04 -4.87
C LEU A 268 3.03 -22.76 -4.62
N GLU A 269 3.66 -23.29 -5.68
CA GLU A 269 4.89 -24.08 -5.57
C GLU A 269 6.13 -23.16 -5.48
N PRO A 270 7.04 -23.40 -4.53
CA PRO A 270 8.23 -22.57 -4.34
C PRO A 270 9.33 -22.86 -5.39
N GLN A 271 9.16 -23.90 -6.20
CA GLN A 271 10.14 -24.35 -7.19
C GLN A 271 9.57 -24.23 -8.59
N VAL A 272 10.44 -23.87 -9.55
CA VAL A 272 10.09 -23.74 -10.97
C VAL A 272 10.96 -24.69 -11.78
N LEU A 273 10.34 -25.56 -12.59
CA LEU A 273 11.04 -26.35 -13.59
C LEU A 273 11.19 -25.52 -14.87
N VAL A 274 12.42 -25.20 -15.24
CA VAL A 274 12.72 -24.53 -16.51
C VAL A 274 13.16 -25.59 -17.52
N VAL A 275 12.38 -25.77 -18.57
CA VAL A 275 12.72 -26.66 -19.69
C VAL A 275 13.34 -25.81 -20.80
N PRO A 276 14.58 -26.10 -21.25
CA PRO A 276 15.18 -25.39 -22.38
C PRO A 276 14.30 -25.50 -23.62
N PRO A 277 14.07 -24.40 -24.35
CA PRO A 277 13.28 -24.44 -25.57
C PRO A 277 14.03 -25.24 -26.65
N SER A 278 13.27 -25.94 -27.49
CA SER A 278 13.80 -26.62 -28.69
C SER A 278 14.07 -25.66 -29.85
N GLU A 279 13.54 -24.44 -29.80
CA GLU A 279 13.63 -23.41 -30.84
C GLU A 279 14.20 -22.09 -30.29
N PRO A 280 14.79 -21.21 -31.13
CA PRO A 280 15.26 -19.89 -30.70
C PRO A 280 14.13 -19.02 -30.14
N ILE A 281 14.34 -18.41 -28.97
CA ILE A 281 13.38 -17.47 -28.38
C ILE A 281 13.53 -16.10 -29.07
N SER A 282 12.43 -15.54 -29.56
CA SER A 282 12.36 -14.18 -30.09
C SER A 282 11.10 -13.47 -29.56
N GLY A 283 11.25 -12.24 -29.07
CA GLY A 283 10.14 -11.44 -28.56
C GLY A 283 10.58 -10.09 -27.98
N THR A 284 9.61 -9.22 -27.72
CA THR A 284 9.82 -7.93 -27.04
C THR A 284 9.20 -8.01 -25.65
N VAL A 285 9.94 -7.60 -24.63
CA VAL A 285 9.45 -7.54 -23.25
C VAL A 285 9.50 -6.11 -22.74
N ASN A 286 8.39 -5.65 -22.15
CA ASN A 286 8.35 -4.43 -21.37
C ASN A 286 8.70 -4.78 -19.94
N VAL A 287 9.80 -4.23 -19.44
CA VAL A 287 10.22 -4.41 -18.04
C VAL A 287 9.69 -3.25 -17.19
N PRO A 288 9.48 -3.47 -15.88
CA PRO A 288 9.12 -2.38 -14.97
C PRO A 288 10.12 -1.21 -15.04
N GLY A 289 9.62 0.01 -14.80
CA GLY A 289 10.43 1.21 -14.77
C GLY A 289 11.61 1.13 -13.80
N SER A 290 12.70 1.85 -14.10
CA SER A 290 13.84 1.93 -13.19
C SER A 290 13.55 2.88 -12.04
N LYS A 291 13.56 2.38 -10.79
CA LYS A 291 13.41 3.20 -9.57
C LYS A 291 14.33 4.43 -9.56
N SER A 292 15.55 4.31 -10.08
CA SER A 292 16.53 5.40 -10.11
C SER A 292 16.14 6.51 -11.10
N ILE A 293 15.61 6.15 -12.26
CA ILE A 293 15.15 7.12 -13.27
C ILE A 293 13.84 7.74 -12.78
N SER A 294 12.88 6.92 -12.32
CA SER A 294 11.55 7.37 -11.88
C SER A 294 11.64 8.45 -10.79
N ASN A 295 12.45 8.25 -9.74
CA ASN A 295 12.61 9.25 -8.69
C ASN A 295 13.23 10.58 -9.18
N ARG A 296 14.15 10.54 -10.16
CA ARG A 296 14.79 11.73 -10.71
C ARG A 296 13.84 12.51 -11.61
N VAL A 297 13.15 11.81 -12.51
CA VAL A 297 12.16 12.40 -13.42
C VAL A 297 11.00 12.99 -12.61
N LEU A 298 10.53 12.29 -11.57
CA LEU A 298 9.47 12.77 -10.71
C LEU A 298 9.83 14.12 -10.06
N LEU A 299 11.04 14.22 -9.51
CA LEU A 299 11.51 15.46 -8.91
C LEU A 299 11.69 16.58 -9.95
N LEU A 300 12.31 16.29 -11.09
CA LEU A 300 12.49 17.26 -12.18
C LEU A 300 11.15 17.79 -12.71
N ALA A 301 10.18 16.90 -12.90
CA ALA A 301 8.84 17.26 -13.36
C ALA A 301 8.08 18.09 -12.31
N ALA A 302 8.20 17.74 -11.04
CA ALA A 302 7.51 18.46 -9.97
C ALA A 302 8.09 19.85 -9.71
N LEU A 303 9.40 20.04 -9.82
CA LEU A 303 10.03 21.36 -9.62
C LEU A 303 10.02 22.21 -10.90
N GLY A 304 9.93 21.58 -12.08
CA GLY A 304 9.94 22.23 -13.39
C GLY A 304 8.70 23.07 -13.67
N ALA A 305 8.73 23.80 -14.79
CA ALA A 305 7.58 24.57 -15.26
C ALA A 305 6.75 23.77 -16.27
N GLY A 306 5.42 23.90 -16.18
CA GLY A 306 4.48 23.28 -17.13
C GLY A 306 4.00 21.89 -16.70
N THR A 307 3.51 21.13 -17.67
CA THR A 307 2.92 19.79 -17.46
C THR A 307 3.76 18.72 -18.13
N CYS A 308 4.13 17.69 -17.38
CA CYS A 308 4.83 16.50 -17.86
C CYS A 308 3.89 15.28 -17.84
N ARG A 309 3.94 14.45 -18.87
CA ARG A 309 3.31 13.11 -18.88
C ARG A 309 4.40 12.07 -18.85
N ILE A 310 4.39 11.21 -17.83
CA ILE A 310 5.45 10.24 -17.56
C ILE A 310 4.83 8.84 -17.69
N SER A 311 5.20 8.12 -18.75
CA SER A 311 4.89 6.70 -18.92
C SER A 311 6.01 5.81 -18.39
N GLY A 312 5.66 4.59 -17.98
CA GLY A 312 6.64 3.61 -17.47
C GLY A 312 7.30 4.03 -16.14
N LEU A 313 6.65 4.92 -15.37
CA LEU A 313 7.09 5.25 -14.02
C LEU A 313 6.94 3.99 -13.15
N LEU A 314 7.97 3.66 -12.38
CA LEU A 314 7.85 2.60 -11.38
C LEU A 314 6.95 3.07 -10.24
N HIS A 315 5.70 2.62 -10.22
CA HIS A 315 4.82 2.84 -9.08
C HIS A 315 5.31 1.99 -7.90
N SER A 316 5.88 2.66 -6.90
CA SER A 316 6.43 2.04 -5.68
C SER A 316 6.22 2.94 -4.47
N ASP A 317 6.34 2.39 -3.27
CA ASP A 317 6.29 3.16 -2.02
C ASP A 317 7.22 4.38 -2.06
N ASP A 318 8.43 4.24 -2.63
CA ASP A 318 9.40 5.33 -2.76
C ASP A 318 8.86 6.51 -3.59
N THR A 319 8.22 6.23 -4.72
CA THR A 319 7.65 7.26 -5.60
C THR A 319 6.37 7.85 -5.03
N GLN A 320 5.57 7.04 -4.33
CA GLN A 320 4.33 7.50 -3.72
C GLN A 320 4.60 8.51 -2.60
N VAL A 321 5.45 8.17 -1.63
CA VAL A 321 5.78 9.10 -0.54
C VAL A 321 6.51 10.35 -1.04
N MET A 322 7.25 10.24 -2.15
CA MET A 322 7.84 11.40 -2.81
C MET A 322 6.77 12.30 -3.42
N MET A 323 5.77 11.76 -4.13
CA MET A 323 4.64 12.54 -4.66
C MET A 323 3.87 13.25 -3.54
N ASP A 324 3.56 12.56 -2.45
CA ASP A 324 2.81 13.13 -1.32
C ASP A 324 3.52 14.37 -0.75
N VAL A 325 4.85 14.32 -0.60
CA VAL A 325 5.64 15.47 -0.16
C VAL A 325 5.76 16.55 -1.23
N LEU A 326 5.90 16.18 -2.50
CA LEU A 326 5.96 17.17 -3.59
C LEU A 326 4.64 17.94 -3.74
N GLN A 327 3.49 17.36 -3.35
CA GLN A 327 2.22 18.08 -3.26
C GLN A 327 2.27 19.21 -2.24
N TYR A 328 2.98 19.04 -1.12
CA TYR A 328 3.18 20.10 -0.13
C TYR A 328 3.91 21.31 -0.69
N LEU A 329 4.77 21.07 -1.69
CA LEU A 329 5.50 22.11 -2.42
C LEU A 329 4.68 22.73 -3.57
N GLY A 330 3.45 22.27 -3.79
CA GLY A 330 2.51 22.81 -4.79
C GLY A 330 2.47 22.04 -6.10
N ALA A 331 3.20 20.93 -6.25
CA ALA A 331 3.09 20.09 -7.44
C ALA A 331 1.73 19.37 -7.46
N GLN A 332 1.15 19.20 -8.65
CA GLN A 332 -0.12 18.49 -8.80
C GLN A 332 0.10 17.20 -9.58
N PHE A 333 -0.55 16.13 -9.13
CA PHE A 333 -0.44 14.80 -9.71
C PHE A 333 -1.82 14.28 -10.07
N SER A 334 -1.93 13.71 -11.27
CA SER A 334 -3.12 12.98 -11.71
C SER A 334 -2.71 11.81 -12.60
N TRP A 335 -3.58 10.81 -12.73
CA TRP A 335 -3.31 9.63 -13.54
C TRP A 335 -4.18 9.63 -14.79
N GLU A 336 -3.58 9.29 -15.92
CA GLU A 336 -4.24 8.97 -17.20
C GLU A 336 -4.06 7.46 -17.47
N ASP A 337 -4.84 6.92 -18.42
CA ASP A 337 -4.71 5.52 -18.91
C ASP A 337 -4.75 4.43 -17.81
N ASP A 338 -5.78 4.44 -16.95
CA ASP A 338 -5.99 3.46 -15.86
C ASP A 338 -4.80 3.34 -14.88
N GLY A 339 -3.99 4.41 -14.75
CA GLY A 339 -2.83 4.46 -13.86
C GLY A 339 -1.48 4.27 -14.56
N ASP A 340 -1.45 4.05 -15.88
CA ASP A 340 -0.19 3.81 -16.62
C ASP A 340 0.62 5.09 -16.90
N VAL A 341 -0.05 6.25 -16.93
CA VAL A 341 0.58 7.54 -17.22
C VAL A 341 0.38 8.50 -16.06
N LEU A 342 1.49 8.93 -15.44
CA LEU A 342 1.48 9.98 -14.43
C LEU A 342 1.56 11.36 -15.11
N VAL A 343 0.57 12.20 -14.86
CA VAL A 343 0.57 13.62 -15.24
C VAL A 343 1.03 14.45 -14.05
N VAL A 344 2.08 15.25 -14.25
CA VAL A 344 2.68 16.12 -13.24
C VAL A 344 2.57 17.57 -13.70
N VAL A 345 1.90 18.41 -12.93
CA VAL A 345 1.95 19.87 -13.10
C VAL A 345 2.97 20.42 -12.11
N GLY A 346 4.08 20.93 -12.64
CA GLY A 346 5.22 21.37 -11.83
C GLY A 346 5.04 22.75 -11.21
N THR A 347 5.83 23.05 -10.18
CA THR A 347 5.76 24.27 -9.37
C THR A 347 6.47 25.46 -10.01
N ALA A 348 7.26 25.24 -11.08
CA ALA A 348 8.16 26.23 -11.66
C ALA A 348 9.13 26.85 -10.62
N GLY A 349 9.52 26.07 -9.60
CA GLY A 349 10.36 26.53 -8.49
C GLY A 349 9.70 27.51 -7.52
N LYS A 350 8.37 27.71 -7.62
CA LYS A 350 7.63 28.62 -6.76
C LYS A 350 6.96 27.83 -5.65
N PHE A 351 7.56 27.89 -4.46
CA PHE A 351 7.07 27.15 -3.31
C PHE A 351 6.13 27.98 -2.43
N PRO A 352 5.12 27.36 -1.79
CA PRO A 352 4.27 28.04 -0.82
C PRO A 352 5.08 28.64 0.33
N PRO A 353 4.69 29.82 0.87
CA PRO A 353 5.39 30.45 2.00
C PRO A 353 5.26 29.65 3.32
N SER A 354 4.30 28.73 3.39
CA SER A 354 4.15 27.79 4.48
C SER A 354 3.80 26.43 3.90
N VAL A 355 4.51 25.40 4.37
CA VAL A 355 4.26 24.00 4.03
C VAL A 355 3.98 23.21 5.31
N PRO A 356 3.29 22.05 5.24
CA PRO A 356 3.23 21.11 6.34
C PRO A 356 4.62 20.84 6.92
N SER A 357 4.76 21.02 8.22
CA SER A 357 6.05 20.90 8.89
C SER A 357 6.52 19.46 9.02
N HIS A 358 5.65 18.45 8.90
CA HIS A 358 6.01 17.05 9.09
C HIS A 358 6.04 16.30 7.75
N TRP A 359 7.24 15.94 7.28
CA TRP A 359 7.44 15.18 6.05
C TRP A 359 7.81 13.74 6.38
N TYR A 360 6.83 12.84 6.28
CA TYR A 360 7.01 11.42 6.58
C TYR A 360 7.30 10.62 5.30
N LEU A 361 8.49 10.02 5.21
CA LEU A 361 8.99 9.33 4.01
C LEU A 361 9.08 7.81 4.15
N SER A 362 8.39 7.23 5.13
CA SER A 362 8.41 5.78 5.41
C SER A 362 9.84 5.22 5.43
N ASN A 363 10.23 4.31 4.52
CA ASN A 363 11.59 3.76 4.36
C ASN A 363 12.24 4.16 3.02
N ALA A 364 11.71 5.19 2.34
CA ALA A 364 12.11 5.60 0.99
C ALA A 364 13.43 6.38 1.00
N GLY A 365 14.55 5.66 1.02
CA GLY A 365 15.88 6.27 1.18
C GLY A 365 16.28 7.23 0.05
N THR A 366 15.86 6.95 -1.18
CA THR A 366 16.14 7.86 -2.31
C THR A 366 15.34 9.15 -2.14
N ALA A 367 14.07 9.04 -1.76
CA ALA A 367 13.21 10.20 -1.49
C ALA A 367 13.75 11.03 -0.34
N ALA A 368 14.11 10.42 0.78
CA ALA A 368 14.70 11.12 1.93
C ALA A 368 15.93 11.94 1.57
N ARG A 369 16.85 11.37 0.78
CA ARG A 369 18.06 12.08 0.35
C ARG A 369 17.74 13.22 -0.60
N PHE A 370 16.93 12.97 -1.63
CA PHE A 370 16.57 14.00 -2.60
C PHE A 370 15.82 15.16 -1.94
N LEU A 371 14.81 14.84 -1.12
CA LEU A 371 13.97 15.81 -0.46
C LEU A 371 14.67 16.56 0.68
N THR A 372 15.80 16.06 1.20
CA THR A 372 16.61 16.81 2.18
C THR A 372 17.14 18.12 1.58
N THR A 373 17.68 18.10 0.36
CA THR A 373 18.12 19.35 -0.30
C THR A 373 16.92 20.18 -0.74
N VAL A 374 15.84 19.55 -1.24
CA VAL A 374 14.62 20.28 -1.63
C VAL A 374 13.98 21.01 -0.44
N ALA A 375 14.03 20.42 0.75
CA ALA A 375 13.48 21.02 1.97
C ALA A 375 14.18 22.33 2.36
N THR A 376 15.43 22.56 1.94
CA THR A 376 16.09 23.86 2.16
C THR A 376 15.45 24.98 1.33
N LEU A 377 14.78 24.63 0.23
CA LEU A 377 14.05 25.54 -0.65
C LEU A 377 12.59 25.76 -0.23
N ALA A 378 12.09 25.01 0.76
CA ALA A 378 10.71 25.14 1.23
C ALA A 378 10.47 26.52 1.88
N GLY A 379 9.22 27.01 1.91
CA GLY A 379 8.91 28.33 2.49
C GLY A 379 8.91 28.37 4.03
N SER A 380 8.89 27.23 4.71
CA SER A 380 8.87 27.13 6.18
C SER A 380 9.70 25.95 6.68
N LYS A 381 9.95 25.89 8.00
CA LYS A 381 10.72 24.80 8.63
C LYS A 381 10.07 23.42 8.41
N VAL A 382 10.89 22.42 8.13
CA VAL A 382 10.49 21.03 7.83
C VAL A 382 11.17 20.06 8.80
N HIS A 383 10.38 19.16 9.38
CA HIS A 383 10.78 17.95 10.08
C HIS A 383 10.69 16.76 9.11
N LEU A 384 11.83 16.33 8.57
CA LEU A 384 11.91 15.20 7.64
C LEU A 384 12.22 13.91 8.41
N THR A 385 11.33 12.93 8.32
CA THR A 385 11.43 11.67 9.08
C THR A 385 10.91 10.47 8.30
N GLY A 386 10.90 9.31 8.93
CA GLY A 386 10.32 8.08 8.42
C GLY A 386 10.14 7.04 9.51
N ASN A 387 9.96 5.79 9.11
CA ASN A 387 9.80 4.68 10.06
C ASN A 387 11.11 4.40 10.83
N ALA A 388 11.06 3.48 11.80
CA ALA A 388 12.24 3.12 12.61
C ALA A 388 13.47 2.76 11.76
N ARG A 389 13.27 2.08 10.62
CA ARG A 389 14.36 1.71 9.71
C ARG A 389 14.96 2.91 8.98
N MET A 390 14.17 3.93 8.64
CA MET A 390 14.68 5.18 8.07
C MET A 390 15.60 5.91 9.04
N GLN A 391 15.28 5.89 10.33
CA GLN A 391 16.07 6.58 11.36
C GLN A 391 17.43 5.91 11.62
N GLU A 392 17.71 4.79 10.96
CA GLU A 392 19.00 4.10 10.95
C GLU A 392 19.78 4.32 9.64
N ARG A 393 19.19 4.99 8.63
CA ARG A 393 19.81 5.15 7.31
C ARG A 393 20.79 6.33 7.31
N PRO A 394 22.01 6.15 6.77
CA PRO A 394 23.02 7.20 6.74
C PRO A 394 22.67 8.31 5.75
N ILE A 395 22.85 9.55 6.20
CA ILE A 395 22.69 10.78 5.43
C ILE A 395 23.72 11.88 5.80
N SER A 396 24.70 11.56 6.64
CA SER A 396 25.72 12.50 7.15
C SER A 396 26.35 13.37 6.07
N ASP A 397 26.88 12.73 5.03
CA ASP A 397 27.72 13.44 4.07
C ASP A 397 26.94 14.47 3.24
N LEU A 398 25.64 14.23 3.02
CA LEU A 398 24.77 15.21 2.40
C LEU A 398 24.47 16.37 3.35
N VAL A 399 24.12 16.07 4.60
CA VAL A 399 23.81 17.11 5.60
C VAL A 399 25.03 17.96 5.90
N ASP A 400 26.19 17.35 6.11
CA ASP A 400 27.44 18.05 6.39
C ASP A 400 27.83 18.97 5.22
N ALA A 401 27.64 18.54 3.97
CA ALA A 401 27.90 19.35 2.79
C ALA A 401 26.93 20.53 2.65
N LEU A 402 25.63 20.33 2.91
CA LEU A 402 24.62 21.39 2.90
C LEU A 402 24.86 22.41 4.02
N VAL A 403 25.17 21.94 5.23
CA VAL A 403 25.50 22.81 6.38
C VAL A 403 26.75 23.62 6.11
N ALA A 404 27.80 23.02 5.54
CA ALA A 404 29.00 23.73 5.12
C ALA A 404 28.74 24.77 4.02
N ASN A 405 27.70 24.55 3.19
CA ASN A 405 27.25 25.51 2.18
C ASN A 405 26.28 26.58 2.73
N GLY A 406 26.00 26.58 4.03
CA GLY A 406 25.20 27.62 4.70
C GLY A 406 23.72 27.24 4.93
N CYS A 407 23.32 26.01 4.66
CA CYS A 407 21.96 25.54 5.00
C CYS A 407 21.84 25.22 6.49
N ALA A 408 20.75 25.62 7.14
CA ALA A 408 20.52 25.31 8.55
C ALA A 408 19.75 24.00 8.70
N ILE A 409 20.49 22.93 9.02
CA ILE A 409 19.97 21.57 9.20
C ILE A 409 20.46 20.99 10.53
N GLU A 410 19.55 20.50 11.35
CA GLU A 410 19.83 19.87 12.64
C GLU A 410 19.34 18.41 12.66
N TYR A 411 20.06 17.54 13.37
CA TYR A 411 19.60 16.17 13.63
C TYR A 411 18.64 16.15 14.81
N GLY A 412 17.47 15.54 14.64
CA GLY A 412 16.47 15.46 15.72
C GLY A 412 16.84 14.45 16.81
N ASN A 413 17.26 13.24 16.43
CA ASN A 413 17.54 12.15 17.39
C ASN A 413 19.04 11.83 17.46
N ARG A 414 19.58 11.26 16.39
CA ARG A 414 20.96 10.73 16.32
C ARG A 414 21.70 11.40 15.17
N LYS A 415 22.89 11.92 15.44
CA LYS A 415 23.77 12.45 14.39
C LYS A 415 24.04 11.41 13.31
N GLY A 416 23.87 11.82 12.05
CA GLY A 416 24.17 11.02 10.86
C GLY A 416 22.96 10.32 10.22
N CYS A 417 21.81 10.27 10.89
CA CYS A 417 20.58 9.65 10.39
C CYS A 417 19.36 10.56 10.62
N PRO A 418 18.28 10.45 9.83
CA PRO A 418 17.01 11.11 10.13
C PRO A 418 16.46 10.72 11.53
N PRO A 419 15.57 11.51 12.15
CA PRO A 419 14.91 12.71 11.62
C PRO A 419 15.83 13.93 11.50
N LEU A 420 15.50 14.82 10.56
CA LEU A 420 16.17 16.10 10.32
C LEU A 420 15.21 17.27 10.52
N GLU A 421 15.69 18.32 11.16
CA GLU A 421 15.04 19.63 11.28
C GLU A 421 15.72 20.58 10.28
N ILE A 422 15.01 20.96 9.22
CA ILE A 422 15.54 21.72 8.09
C ILE A 422 14.86 23.08 8.06
N SER A 423 15.65 24.15 8.14
CA SER A 423 15.15 25.52 8.06
C SER A 423 15.11 26.00 6.60
N PRO A 424 14.21 26.95 6.26
CA PRO A 424 14.01 27.44 4.90
C PRO A 424 15.10 28.46 4.52
N THR A 425 16.35 28.02 4.46
CA THR A 425 17.50 28.91 4.21
C THR A 425 17.69 29.26 2.74
N GLY A 426 17.00 28.57 1.82
CA GLY A 426 17.40 28.51 0.43
C GLY A 426 18.62 27.61 0.24
N LEU A 427 19.08 27.53 -1.01
CA LEU A 427 20.35 26.90 -1.38
C LEU A 427 21.30 28.02 -1.85
N PRO A 428 22.32 28.41 -1.07
CA PRO A 428 23.09 29.63 -1.36
C PRO A 428 23.87 29.62 -2.69
N GLY A 429 24.26 28.44 -3.19
CA GLY A 429 25.11 28.31 -4.37
C GLY A 429 26.60 28.39 -4.05
N GLY A 430 27.42 28.83 -5.01
CA GLY A 430 28.88 28.86 -4.86
C GLY A 430 29.52 27.46 -4.91
N VAL A 431 30.67 27.30 -4.26
CA VAL A 431 31.39 26.01 -4.25
C VAL A 431 30.84 25.11 -3.15
N LEU A 432 30.33 23.93 -3.52
CA LEU A 432 29.87 22.90 -2.60
C LEU A 432 30.77 21.66 -2.74
N HIS A 433 31.42 21.27 -1.65
CA HIS A 433 32.28 20.08 -1.60
C HIS A 433 31.50 18.88 -1.09
N LEU A 434 31.59 17.74 -1.79
CA LEU A 434 30.89 16.51 -1.41
C LEU A 434 31.83 15.29 -1.49
N ALA A 435 31.81 14.44 -0.47
CA ALA A 435 32.60 13.21 -0.44
C ALA A 435 32.03 12.17 -1.44
N GLY A 436 32.85 11.73 -2.41
CA GLY A 436 32.41 10.87 -3.51
C GLY A 436 32.13 9.41 -3.12
N LYS A 437 32.66 8.94 -1.99
CA LYS A 437 32.72 7.54 -1.57
C LYS A 437 31.38 6.89 -1.22
N VAL A 438 30.33 7.65 -0.89
CA VAL A 438 29.29 7.10 0.01
C VAL A 438 27.89 7.01 -0.59
N SER A 439 27.49 7.84 -1.56
CA SER A 439 26.24 7.59 -2.32
C SER A 439 26.05 8.48 -3.54
N SER A 440 25.69 7.87 -4.68
CA SER A 440 25.23 8.63 -5.86
C SER A 440 23.99 9.48 -5.60
N GLN A 441 23.21 9.14 -4.59
CA GLN A 441 21.97 9.83 -4.25
C GLN A 441 22.23 11.22 -3.65
N TYR A 442 23.37 11.42 -2.97
CA TYR A 442 23.74 12.72 -2.41
C TYR A 442 24.10 13.72 -3.52
N VAL A 443 24.97 13.30 -4.44
CA VAL A 443 25.36 14.09 -5.61
C VAL A 443 24.12 14.43 -6.45
N SER A 444 23.28 13.44 -6.76
CA SER A 444 22.05 13.68 -7.51
C SER A 444 21.08 14.61 -6.77
N SER A 445 20.98 14.53 -5.43
CA SER A 445 20.12 15.43 -4.66
C SER A 445 20.54 16.89 -4.86
N VAL A 446 21.83 17.20 -4.71
CA VAL A 446 22.35 18.56 -4.90
C VAL A 446 22.17 19.01 -6.35
N LEU A 447 22.52 18.17 -7.33
CA LEU A 447 22.41 18.52 -8.75
C LEU A 447 20.96 18.85 -9.16
N LEU A 448 19.99 18.08 -8.68
CA LEU A 448 18.58 18.28 -9.03
C LEU A 448 17.98 19.55 -8.40
N SER A 449 18.53 20.01 -7.27
CA SER A 449 18.10 21.23 -6.58
C SER A 449 18.92 22.47 -6.97
N ALA A 450 20.13 22.30 -7.50
CA ALA A 450 21.04 23.38 -7.89
C ALA A 450 20.45 24.44 -8.84
N PRO A 451 19.54 24.13 -9.79
CA PRO A 451 18.90 25.14 -10.64
C PRO A 451 18.08 26.19 -9.88
N TYR A 452 17.73 25.90 -8.61
CA TYR A 452 16.94 26.75 -7.72
C TYR A 452 17.80 27.41 -6.64
N ALA A 453 19.13 27.33 -6.75
CA ALA A 453 20.04 28.02 -5.85
C ALA A 453 20.03 29.55 -6.08
N ASP A 454 20.37 30.31 -5.03
CA ASP A 454 20.43 31.78 -5.07
C ASP A 454 21.56 32.31 -5.98
N ALA A 455 22.59 31.50 -6.18
CA ALA A 455 23.71 31.75 -7.07
C ALA A 455 24.14 30.48 -7.82
N PRO A 456 24.90 30.60 -8.93
CA PRO A 456 25.47 29.44 -9.62
C PRO A 456 26.23 28.52 -8.65
N LEU A 457 25.96 27.22 -8.74
CA LEU A 457 26.53 26.20 -7.86
C LEU A 457 27.59 25.39 -8.61
N GLU A 458 28.80 25.35 -8.06
CA GLU A 458 29.90 24.50 -8.49
C GLU A 458 30.03 23.32 -7.52
N LEU A 459 29.66 22.12 -7.98
CA LEU A 459 29.73 20.90 -7.18
C LEU A 459 31.10 20.23 -7.36
N GLN A 460 31.92 20.26 -6.31
CA GLN A 460 33.24 19.63 -6.30
C GLN A 460 33.19 18.29 -5.54
N LEU A 461 33.57 17.22 -6.22
CA LEU A 461 33.67 15.90 -5.63
C LEU A 461 35.08 15.69 -5.08
N ALA A 462 35.19 15.15 -3.87
CA ALA A 462 36.48 14.95 -3.20
C ALA A 462 37.39 13.90 -3.87
N GLU A 463 36.88 13.14 -4.85
CA GLU A 463 37.55 12.01 -5.48
C GLU A 463 37.68 12.20 -6.98
N ASP A 464 38.82 11.80 -7.53
CA ASP A 464 39.09 11.89 -8.98
C ASP A 464 38.22 10.93 -9.80
N ASN A 465 37.82 9.78 -9.22
CA ASN A 465 37.00 8.74 -9.87
C ASN A 465 35.86 8.27 -8.95
N PRO A 466 34.75 9.03 -8.88
CA PRO A 466 33.64 8.68 -8.00
C PRO A 466 32.92 7.42 -8.49
N THR A 467 32.64 6.48 -7.58
CA THR A 467 31.84 5.27 -7.88
C THR A 467 30.44 5.60 -8.38
N SER A 468 29.95 6.80 -8.09
CA SER A 468 28.65 7.33 -8.50
C SER A 468 28.60 7.88 -9.93
N PHE A 469 29.70 7.91 -10.68
CA PHE A 469 29.77 8.56 -12.00
C PHE A 469 28.64 8.18 -12.98
N PRO A 470 28.24 6.89 -13.15
CA PRO A 470 27.13 6.56 -14.04
C PRO A 470 25.79 7.20 -13.63
N TYR A 471 25.55 7.36 -12.33
CA TYR A 471 24.34 8.01 -11.82
C TYR A 471 24.41 9.53 -11.95
N ILE A 472 25.61 10.12 -11.88
CA ILE A 472 25.83 11.54 -12.17
C ILE A 472 25.48 11.80 -13.63
N GLN A 473 26.04 11.00 -14.55
CA GLN A 473 25.74 11.10 -15.98
C GLN A 473 24.24 10.94 -16.27
N MET A 474 23.59 9.96 -15.65
CA MET A 474 22.14 9.78 -15.74
C MET A 474 21.40 11.04 -15.28
N THR A 475 21.74 11.59 -14.11
CA THR A 475 21.13 12.81 -13.59
C THR A 475 21.32 13.98 -14.55
N THR A 476 22.53 14.22 -15.05
CA THR A 476 22.82 15.35 -15.94
C THR A 476 22.14 15.19 -17.31
N GLN A 477 22.01 13.96 -17.83
CA GLN A 477 21.28 13.69 -19.07
C GLN A 477 19.78 13.93 -18.89
N LEU A 478 19.19 13.48 -17.77
CA LEU A 478 17.80 13.79 -17.45
C LEU A 478 17.58 15.29 -17.30
N MET A 479 18.46 15.99 -16.57
CA MET A 479 18.41 17.45 -16.46
C MET A 479 18.44 18.14 -17.83
N ALA A 480 19.28 17.66 -18.76
CA ALA A 480 19.34 18.19 -20.11
C ALA A 480 18.02 18.00 -20.90
N LEU A 481 17.31 16.89 -20.71
CA LEU A 481 15.96 16.69 -21.28
C LEU A 481 14.94 17.70 -20.73
N PHE A 482 15.15 18.17 -19.50
CA PHE A 482 14.37 19.24 -18.86
C PHE A 482 14.93 20.64 -19.15
N GLY A 483 15.85 20.78 -20.12
CA GLY A 483 16.40 22.07 -20.54
C GLY A 483 17.50 22.64 -19.64
N ILE A 484 18.04 21.85 -18.70
CA ILE A 484 19.08 22.27 -17.76
C ILE A 484 20.42 21.67 -18.17
N HIS A 485 21.36 22.52 -18.56
CA HIS A 485 22.68 22.09 -19.02
C HIS A 485 23.73 22.16 -17.92
N VAL A 486 24.17 20.99 -17.43
CA VAL A 486 25.29 20.87 -16.50
C VAL A 486 26.61 20.82 -17.28
N GLN A 487 27.54 21.71 -16.95
CA GLN A 487 28.87 21.74 -17.56
C GLN A 487 29.88 21.04 -16.66
N THR A 488 30.75 20.22 -17.25
CA THR A 488 31.91 19.66 -16.53
C THR A 488 33.05 20.67 -16.59
N LEU A 489 33.51 21.14 -15.43
CA LEU A 489 34.67 22.01 -15.36
C LEU A 489 35.94 21.16 -15.46
N GLY A 490 36.79 21.47 -16.43
CA GLY A 490 38.11 20.86 -16.55
C GLY A 490 39.07 21.41 -15.49
N PRO A 491 40.24 20.76 -15.30
CA PRO A 491 41.27 21.32 -14.44
C PRO A 491 41.69 22.71 -14.94
N PRO A 492 42.10 23.64 -14.04
CA PRO A 492 42.63 24.95 -14.44
C PRO A 492 43.67 24.85 -15.57
N ARG A 493 43.69 25.81 -16.50
CA ARG A 493 44.68 25.81 -17.59
C ARG A 493 46.11 25.70 -17.01
N GLY A 494 46.90 24.78 -17.54
CA GLY A 494 48.27 24.50 -17.08
C GLY A 494 48.37 23.55 -15.88
N SER A 495 47.25 23.04 -15.35
CA SER A 495 47.25 22.13 -14.18
C SER A 495 47.00 20.65 -14.53
N LEU A 496 47.04 20.29 -15.82
CA LEU A 496 46.99 18.89 -16.24
C LEU A 496 48.12 18.11 -15.55
N LYS A 497 47.80 16.97 -14.95
CA LYS A 497 48.76 16.09 -14.27
C LYS A 497 49.13 14.92 -15.17
N ALA A 498 50.39 14.51 -15.11
CA ALA A 498 50.83 13.31 -15.77
C ALA A 498 50.15 12.06 -15.19
N ILE A 499 49.87 11.07 -16.04
CA ILE A 499 49.23 9.81 -15.65
C ILE A 499 50.04 8.59 -16.11
N GLU A 500 49.83 7.45 -15.45
CA GLU A 500 50.24 6.14 -15.97
C GLU A 500 48.99 5.35 -16.34
N ILE A 501 48.88 4.92 -17.60
CA ILE A 501 47.69 4.24 -18.10
C ILE A 501 48.05 3.15 -19.11
N ASP A 502 47.33 2.04 -19.03
CA ASP A 502 47.31 0.99 -20.03
C ASP A 502 46.11 1.19 -20.94
N MET A 503 46.35 1.31 -22.25
CA MET A 503 45.33 1.61 -23.24
C MET A 503 45.02 0.43 -24.17
N GLU A 504 45.39 -0.81 -23.82
CA GLU A 504 45.14 -2.01 -24.66
C GLU A 504 43.69 -2.11 -25.18
N THR A 505 42.71 -1.74 -24.36
CA THR A 505 41.28 -1.79 -24.71
C THR A 505 40.76 -0.57 -25.49
N MET A 506 41.58 0.48 -25.63
CA MET A 506 41.19 1.75 -26.27
C MET A 506 42.36 2.41 -27.01
N THR A 507 43.12 1.60 -27.75
CA THR A 507 44.37 2.04 -28.38
C THR A 507 44.20 3.18 -29.38
N ASP A 508 43.01 3.39 -29.93
CA ASP A 508 42.75 4.47 -30.89
C ASP A 508 42.70 5.86 -30.20
N ALA A 509 42.40 5.91 -28.90
CA ALA A 509 42.38 7.15 -28.11
C ALA A 509 43.78 7.61 -27.68
N PHE A 510 44.82 6.80 -27.88
CA PHE A 510 46.17 7.12 -27.41
C PHE A 510 46.72 8.41 -28.02
N MET A 511 46.44 8.70 -29.30
CA MET A 511 46.96 9.92 -29.94
C MET A 511 46.41 11.17 -29.28
N THR A 512 45.11 11.18 -28.98
CA THR A 512 44.45 12.27 -28.23
C THR A 512 45.06 12.40 -26.84
N LEU A 513 45.26 11.28 -26.14
CA LEU A 513 45.90 11.30 -24.83
C LEU A 513 47.35 11.80 -24.90
N ALA A 514 48.12 11.44 -25.94
CA ALA A 514 49.50 11.87 -26.11
C ALA A 514 49.61 13.40 -26.26
N VAL A 515 48.67 14.02 -26.98
CA VAL A 515 48.57 15.49 -27.09
C VAL A 515 48.26 16.12 -25.73
N LEU A 516 47.30 15.57 -24.97
CA LEU A 516 46.98 16.06 -23.63
C LEU A 516 48.13 15.86 -22.64
N ALA A 517 48.84 14.73 -22.74
CA ALA A 517 49.99 14.39 -21.93
C ALA A 517 51.16 15.36 -22.15
N ALA A 518 51.33 15.90 -23.35
CA ALA A 518 52.33 16.93 -23.63
C ALA A 518 52.03 18.27 -22.92
N ALA A 519 50.76 18.54 -22.63
CA ALA A 519 50.32 19.70 -21.86
C ALA A 519 50.28 19.44 -20.34
N ALA A 520 50.61 18.23 -19.89
CA ALA A 520 50.59 17.84 -18.49
C ALA A 520 51.94 18.08 -17.80
N THR A 521 51.89 18.45 -16.53
CA THR A 521 53.08 18.57 -15.68
C THR A 521 53.49 17.18 -15.18
N GLY A 522 54.72 16.76 -15.51
CA GLY A 522 55.30 15.48 -15.12
C GLY A 522 55.51 14.52 -16.28
N ARG A 523 55.79 13.25 -15.98
CA ARG A 523 56.01 12.20 -16.99
C ARG A 523 54.79 11.31 -17.12
N THR A 524 54.06 11.41 -18.23
CA THR A 524 52.97 10.48 -18.56
C THR A 524 53.55 9.20 -19.16
N LYS A 525 53.10 8.04 -18.67
CA LYS A 525 53.48 6.73 -19.20
C LYS A 525 52.24 6.05 -19.79
N ILE A 526 52.27 5.82 -21.11
CA ILE A 526 51.20 5.15 -21.85
C ILE A 526 51.72 3.76 -22.25
N THR A 527 50.95 2.72 -21.91
CA THR A 527 51.27 1.31 -22.20
C THR A 527 50.12 0.65 -22.98
N GLY A 528 50.31 -0.58 -23.47
CA GLY A 528 49.25 -1.30 -24.22
C GLY A 528 49.02 -0.87 -25.68
N ILE A 529 49.82 0.04 -26.23
CA ILE A 529 49.61 0.63 -27.58
C ILE A 529 50.38 -0.07 -28.71
N ALA A 530 50.92 -1.26 -28.48
CA ALA A 530 51.80 -1.94 -29.44
C ALA A 530 51.10 -2.25 -30.78
N ASN A 531 49.78 -2.49 -30.75
CA ASN A 531 48.96 -2.73 -31.94
C ASN A 531 48.91 -1.51 -32.90
N GLN A 532 49.10 -0.28 -32.40
CA GLN A 532 49.09 0.93 -33.23
C GLN A 532 50.32 1.03 -34.12
N ARG A 533 51.46 0.48 -33.68
CA ARG A 533 52.64 0.39 -34.53
C ARG A 533 52.34 -0.39 -35.81
N VAL A 534 51.53 -1.45 -35.71
CA VAL A 534 51.12 -2.24 -36.87
C VAL A 534 50.10 -1.47 -37.72
N LYS A 535 49.11 -0.82 -37.10
CA LYS A 535 48.03 -0.10 -37.80
C LYS A 535 48.51 1.17 -38.52
N GLU A 536 49.37 1.98 -37.91
CA GLU A 536 49.69 3.33 -38.37
C GLU A 536 51.13 3.46 -38.87
N CYS A 537 52.11 2.86 -38.19
CA CYS A 537 53.53 3.03 -38.56
C CYS A 537 53.99 2.02 -39.63
N ASN A 538 53.63 0.74 -39.48
CA ASN A 538 54.05 -0.30 -40.41
C ASN A 538 53.26 -0.25 -41.73
N ARG A 539 52.10 0.42 -41.78
CA ARG A 539 51.37 0.68 -43.05
C ARG A 539 52.19 1.53 -44.03
N ILE A 540 52.98 2.48 -43.53
CA ILE A 540 53.85 3.33 -44.36
C ILE A 540 54.98 2.52 -45.00
N ALA A 541 55.39 1.38 -44.42
CA ALA A 541 56.40 0.51 -45.02
C ALA A 541 55.85 -0.43 -46.11
N VAL A 542 54.52 -0.46 -46.30
CA VAL A 542 53.83 -1.31 -47.29
C VAL A 542 53.20 -0.48 -48.43
N MET A 543 53.17 0.85 -48.30
CA MET A 543 52.93 1.80 -49.41
C MET A 543 54.26 2.20 -50.05
#